data_AF-A0A800DYU5-F1
#
_entry.id   AF-A0A800DYU5-F1
#
_cell.length_a   1.000
_cell.length_b   1.000
_cell.length_c   1.000
_cell.angle_alpha   90.00
_cell.angle_beta   90.00
_cell.angle_gamma   90.00
#
_symmetry.space_group_name_H-M   'P 1'
#
loop_
_entity.id
_entity.type
_entity.pdbx_description
1 polymer ?
#
loop_
_entity_poly.entity_id
_entity_poly.type
_entity_poly.pdbx_seq_one_letter_code
_entity_poly.pdbx_strand_id
1 'polypeptide(L)'
;MPKIIPYIKNHKKRSILFLILLVWYYFSLPKTLFNEPTSTIIESSNGKLLGAKIANDGQWRFPKSDSIPQKFEKCIIQFEDAYFYKHFGFNPVSIAKAFSQNLKSKKVKRGGSTLTQQVIRLSRKGKPRTYFEKFKEIILATRLEFRSSKKEILNLYTSNAPFGGNVVGIEAASWRYFGRKSKDLSWAETATLAVLPNAPSLIYPGKNQIRLLKKRNRLLKKLFENNIIKKTTYQLALLEELPQKPYRLPQIAPHLLQKIDKTQKGEFVKTSLDFNLQQQVNSIIRIS
;
A
#
# COMPACT_ATOMS: atom_id res chain seq x y z
N MET A 1 -28.79 -0.37 -35.24
CA MET A 1 -28.19 0.93 -34.86
C MET A 1 -28.78 2.16 -35.60
N PRO A 2 -30.13 2.37 -35.76
CA PRO A 2 -30.61 3.51 -36.57
C PRO A 2 -31.07 4.77 -35.80
N LYS A 3 -31.04 4.80 -34.45
CA LYS A 3 -31.62 5.91 -33.66
C LYS A 3 -30.63 6.99 -33.16
N ILE A 4 -29.32 6.81 -33.36
CA ILE A 4 -28.30 7.70 -32.76
C ILE A 4 -28.13 9.00 -33.56
N ILE A 5 -28.10 8.92 -34.90
CA ILE A 5 -27.87 10.06 -35.79
C ILE A 5 -29.01 11.10 -35.72
N PRO A 6 -30.30 10.72 -35.71
CA PRO A 6 -31.40 11.68 -35.56
C PRO A 6 -31.40 12.34 -34.17
N TYR A 7 -31.07 11.60 -33.11
CA TYR A 7 -31.02 12.12 -31.74
C TYR A 7 -29.94 13.18 -31.57
N ILE A 8 -28.74 12.96 -32.12
CA ILE A 8 -27.63 13.93 -32.08
C ILE A 8 -28.01 15.22 -32.82
N LYS A 9 -28.69 15.13 -33.97
CA LYS A 9 -29.15 16.30 -34.73
C LYS A 9 -30.18 17.13 -33.96
N ASN A 10 -31.08 16.47 -33.21
CA ASN A 10 -32.12 17.14 -32.42
C ASN A 10 -31.62 17.67 -31.05
N HIS A 11 -30.48 17.19 -30.54
CA HIS A 11 -29.93 17.58 -29.24
C HIS A 11 -28.46 18.01 -29.28
N LYS A 12 -28.04 18.73 -30.35
CA LYS A 12 -26.65 19.15 -30.59
C LYS A 12 -25.91 19.65 -29.35
N LYS A 13 -26.49 20.58 -28.58
CA LYS A 13 -25.86 21.13 -27.36
C LYS A 13 -25.59 20.05 -26.29
N ARG A 14 -26.53 19.13 -26.08
CA ARG A 14 -26.38 18.03 -25.10
C ARG A 14 -25.35 17.01 -25.57
N SER A 15 -25.33 16.69 -26.86
CA SER A 15 -24.34 15.79 -27.45
C SER A 15 -22.93 16.36 -27.40
N ILE A 16 -22.76 17.66 -27.67
CA ILE A 16 -21.46 18.35 -27.53
C ILE A 16 -21.01 18.33 -26.06
N LEU A 17 -21.89 18.68 -25.12
CA LEU A 17 -21.56 18.64 -23.70
C LEU A 17 -21.15 17.23 -23.24
N PHE A 18 -21.88 16.21 -23.67
CA PHE A 18 -21.55 14.81 -23.36
C PHE A 18 -20.19 14.40 -23.93
N LEU A 19 -19.88 14.79 -25.17
CA LEU A 19 -18.57 14.54 -25.77
C LEU A 19 -17.45 15.23 -24.99
N ILE A 20 -17.65 16.50 -24.59
CA ILE A 20 -16.68 17.24 -23.77
C ILE A 20 -16.44 16.52 -22.44
N LEU A 21 -17.50 16.06 -21.77
CA LEU A 21 -17.39 15.32 -20.51
C LEU A 21 -16.67 13.98 -20.68
N LEU A 22 -16.89 13.26 -21.79
CA LEU A 22 -16.18 12.02 -22.09
C LEU A 22 -14.69 12.27 -22.35
N VAL A 23 -14.35 13.29 -23.14
CA VAL A 23 -12.96 13.67 -23.40
C VAL A 23 -12.28 14.08 -22.09
N TRP A 24 -12.94 14.92 -21.28
CA TRP A 24 -12.44 15.30 -19.97
C TRP A 24 -12.23 14.08 -19.06
N TYR A 25 -13.19 13.16 -18.99
CA TYR A 25 -13.08 11.93 -18.19
C TYR A 25 -11.92 11.07 -18.67
N TYR A 26 -11.74 10.92 -19.98
CA TYR A 26 -10.65 10.14 -20.57
C TYR A 26 -9.27 10.68 -20.17
N PHE A 27 -9.10 12.02 -20.17
CA PHE A 27 -7.84 12.70 -19.82
C PHE A 27 -7.71 13.09 -18.33
N SER A 28 -8.74 12.89 -17.51
CA SER A 28 -8.78 13.32 -16.10
C SER A 28 -7.72 12.69 -15.20
N LEU A 29 -7.17 11.53 -15.57
CA LEU A 29 -6.20 10.77 -14.78
C LEU A 29 -4.81 10.81 -15.42
N PRO A 30 -3.78 11.35 -14.75
CA PRO A 30 -2.43 11.43 -15.29
C PRO A 30 -1.83 10.03 -15.49
N LYS A 31 -1.01 9.86 -16.54
CA LYS A 31 -0.39 8.55 -16.90
C LYS A 31 0.39 7.96 -15.72
N THR A 32 1.26 8.76 -15.10
CA THR A 32 1.97 8.39 -13.88
C THR A 32 1.25 8.94 -12.65
N LEU A 33 0.98 8.09 -11.67
CA LEU A 33 0.29 8.48 -10.43
C LEU A 33 1.24 8.84 -9.29
N PHE A 34 2.43 8.24 -9.28
CA PHE A 34 3.43 8.40 -8.23
C PHE A 34 4.78 8.61 -8.90
N ASN A 35 5.39 9.78 -8.65
CA ASN A 35 6.71 10.15 -9.16
C ASN A 35 7.65 10.52 -8.00
N GLU A 36 7.39 9.96 -6.81
CA GLU A 36 8.15 10.28 -5.60
C GLU A 36 9.49 9.58 -5.60
N PRO A 37 10.55 10.22 -5.04
CA PRO A 37 11.86 9.61 -4.99
C PRO A 37 11.82 8.33 -4.16
N THR A 38 12.48 7.28 -4.61
CA THR A 38 12.59 6.01 -3.90
C THR A 38 13.94 5.88 -3.20
N SER A 39 14.02 4.94 -2.26
CA SER A 39 15.25 4.55 -1.58
C SER A 39 16.14 3.75 -2.54
N THR A 40 17.45 3.97 -2.49
CA THR A 40 18.42 3.16 -3.22
C THR A 40 18.64 1.86 -2.44
N ILE A 41 18.53 0.71 -3.10
CA ILE A 41 18.61 -0.60 -2.45
C ILE A 41 19.61 -1.47 -3.18
N ILE A 42 20.43 -2.19 -2.41
CA ILE A 42 21.35 -3.19 -2.94
C ILE A 42 21.05 -4.56 -2.34
N GLU A 43 20.90 -5.56 -3.21
CA GLU A 43 20.81 -6.97 -2.82
C GLU A 43 22.03 -7.75 -3.31
N SER A 44 22.38 -8.80 -2.58
CA SER A 44 23.41 -9.76 -2.97
C SER A 44 22.98 -10.62 -4.15
N SER A 45 23.92 -11.38 -4.70
CA SER A 45 23.66 -12.36 -5.77
C SER A 45 22.58 -13.39 -5.38
N ASN A 46 22.53 -13.78 -4.10
CA ASN A 46 21.54 -14.69 -3.52
C ASN A 46 20.27 -14.00 -2.99
N GLY A 47 20.07 -12.70 -3.27
CA GLY A 47 18.83 -11.98 -2.94
C GLY A 47 18.66 -11.67 -1.46
N LYS A 48 19.74 -11.50 -0.71
CA LYS A 48 19.71 -10.95 0.65
C LYS A 48 19.95 -9.44 0.60
N LEU A 49 19.28 -8.69 1.47
CA LEU A 49 19.43 -7.24 1.54
C LEU A 49 20.82 -6.89 2.09
N LEU A 50 21.63 -6.18 1.30
CA LEU A 50 22.97 -5.73 1.69
C LEU A 50 22.95 -4.33 2.27
N GLY A 51 22.05 -3.48 1.81
CA GLY A 51 22.06 -2.07 2.13
C GLY A 51 20.86 -1.34 1.55
N ALA A 52 20.43 -0.29 2.24
CA ALA A 52 19.43 0.64 1.72
C ALA A 52 19.76 2.06 2.17
N LYS A 53 19.62 3.02 1.26
CA LYS A 53 19.77 4.45 1.53
C LYS A 53 18.43 5.14 1.37
N ILE A 54 18.12 6.02 2.31
CA ILE A 54 16.84 6.73 2.38
C ILE A 54 16.63 7.61 1.14
N ALA A 55 15.37 7.78 0.73
CA ALA A 55 15.04 8.66 -0.38
C ALA A 55 15.34 10.13 -0.05
N ASN A 56 15.49 10.96 -1.07
CA ASN A 56 15.82 12.39 -0.92
C ASN A 56 14.76 13.17 -0.11
N ASP A 57 13.51 12.72 -0.09
CA ASP A 57 12.42 13.32 0.69
C ASP A 57 12.37 12.81 2.15
N GLY A 58 13.39 12.07 2.59
CA GLY A 58 13.48 11.53 3.95
C GLY A 58 12.57 10.33 4.21
N GLN A 59 11.97 9.75 3.17
CA GLN A 59 11.10 8.59 3.30
C GLN A 59 11.86 7.28 3.00
N TRP A 60 11.63 6.27 3.84
CA TRP A 60 11.91 4.87 3.49
C TRP A 60 10.81 4.39 2.55
N ARG A 61 11.07 4.50 1.26
CA ARG A 61 10.15 4.13 0.18
C ARG A 61 10.89 3.24 -0.81
N PHE A 62 10.71 1.94 -0.69
CA PHE A 62 11.41 1.01 -1.58
C PHE A 62 10.83 1.11 -3.00
N PRO A 63 11.63 0.92 -4.05
CA PRO A 63 11.13 0.82 -5.41
C PRO A 63 10.03 -0.23 -5.52
N LYS A 64 9.10 0.01 -6.46
CA LYS A 64 7.93 -0.85 -6.66
C LYS A 64 8.40 -2.29 -6.92
N SER A 65 7.83 -3.24 -6.18
CA SER A 65 8.02 -4.67 -6.43
C SER A 65 7.04 -5.16 -7.48
N ASP A 66 7.42 -6.15 -8.28
CA ASP A 66 6.54 -6.73 -9.29
C ASP A 66 5.45 -7.63 -8.71
N SER A 67 5.61 -8.05 -7.44
CA SER A 67 4.70 -8.98 -6.79
C SER A 67 4.27 -8.51 -5.41
N ILE A 68 3.08 -8.93 -5.01
CA ILE A 68 2.50 -8.64 -3.70
C ILE A 68 2.46 -9.97 -2.93
N PRO A 69 2.95 -10.01 -1.68
CA PRO A 69 2.82 -11.22 -0.86
C PRO A 69 1.36 -11.64 -0.73
N GLN A 70 1.09 -12.91 -0.99
CA GLN A 70 -0.29 -13.45 -0.98
C GLN A 70 -0.98 -13.25 0.37
N LYS A 71 -0.24 -13.39 1.49
CA LYS A 71 -0.79 -13.13 2.83
C LYS A 71 -1.23 -11.67 2.95
N PHE A 72 -0.42 -10.73 2.45
CA PHE A 72 -0.71 -9.31 2.54
C PHE A 72 -1.91 -8.92 1.70
N GLU A 73 -1.99 -9.41 0.45
CA GLU A 73 -3.17 -9.25 -0.40
C GLU A 73 -4.45 -9.69 0.32
N LYS A 74 -4.46 -10.90 0.90
CA LYS A 74 -5.61 -11.41 1.66
C LYS A 74 -5.94 -10.53 2.86
N CYS A 75 -4.94 -10.12 3.64
CA CYS A 75 -5.13 -9.27 4.82
C CYS A 75 -5.71 -7.89 4.44
N ILE A 76 -5.10 -7.20 3.46
CA ILE A 76 -5.48 -5.83 3.12
C ILE A 76 -6.86 -5.77 2.45
N ILE A 77 -7.19 -6.73 1.58
CA ILE A 77 -8.52 -6.83 0.98
C ILE A 77 -9.55 -7.09 2.07
N GLN A 78 -9.30 -8.04 2.98
CA GLN A 78 -10.25 -8.29 4.06
C GLN A 78 -10.38 -7.12 5.03
N PHE A 79 -9.33 -6.34 5.25
CA PHE A 79 -9.38 -5.20 6.16
C PHE A 79 -10.05 -3.97 5.53
N GLU A 80 -9.58 -3.56 4.34
CA GLU A 80 -9.96 -2.32 3.67
C GLU A 80 -11.19 -2.48 2.77
N ASP A 81 -11.24 -3.56 1.97
CA ASP A 81 -12.17 -3.66 0.84
C ASP A 81 -12.51 -5.11 0.48
N ALA A 82 -13.36 -5.75 1.28
CA ALA A 82 -13.66 -7.18 1.14
C ALA A 82 -14.34 -7.57 -0.19
N TYR A 83 -14.80 -6.57 -0.96
CA TYR A 83 -15.43 -6.75 -2.26
C TYR A 83 -14.55 -6.20 -3.40
N PHE A 84 -13.24 -6.00 -3.16
CA PHE A 84 -12.33 -5.34 -4.10
C PHE A 84 -12.44 -5.86 -5.53
N TYR A 85 -12.52 -7.19 -5.71
CA TYR A 85 -12.65 -7.81 -7.03
C TYR A 85 -14.05 -7.76 -7.66
N LYS A 86 -15.06 -7.30 -6.93
CA LYS A 86 -16.48 -7.32 -7.33
C LYS A 86 -17.06 -5.96 -7.70
N HIS A 87 -16.26 -4.89 -7.64
CA HIS A 87 -16.71 -3.54 -7.99
C HIS A 87 -15.70 -2.83 -8.88
N PHE A 88 -16.11 -1.70 -9.46
CA PHE A 88 -15.30 -0.93 -10.39
C PHE A 88 -15.03 0.46 -9.82
N GLY A 89 -14.00 0.61 -8.99
CA GLY A 89 -13.59 1.88 -8.41
C GLY A 89 -14.30 2.25 -7.11
N PHE A 90 -15.61 2.06 -6.98
CA PHE A 90 -16.37 2.33 -5.76
C PHE A 90 -17.39 1.24 -5.45
N ASN A 91 -17.79 1.12 -4.18
CA ASN A 91 -18.73 0.10 -3.73
C ASN A 91 -20.00 0.75 -3.14
N PRO A 92 -21.12 0.81 -3.90
CA PRO A 92 -22.37 1.42 -3.44
C PRO A 92 -22.92 0.80 -2.15
N VAL A 93 -22.82 -0.53 -2.04
CA VAL A 93 -23.31 -1.29 -0.87
C VAL A 93 -22.52 -0.90 0.38
N SER A 94 -21.19 -0.77 0.26
CA SER A 94 -20.34 -0.34 1.37
C SER A 94 -20.59 1.11 1.77
N ILE A 95 -20.87 2.00 0.80
CA ILE A 95 -21.23 3.39 1.07
C ILE A 95 -22.57 3.47 1.82
N ALA A 96 -23.61 2.79 1.33
CA ALA A 96 -24.93 2.78 1.97
C ALA A 96 -24.87 2.21 3.41
N LYS A 97 -24.12 1.10 3.60
CA LYS A 97 -23.89 0.52 4.93
C LYS A 97 -23.14 1.47 5.86
N ALA A 98 -22.09 2.14 5.37
CA ALA A 98 -21.33 3.11 6.16
C ALA A 98 -22.21 4.31 6.56
N PHE A 99 -23.05 4.81 5.64
CA PHE A 99 -23.98 5.90 5.89
C PHE A 99 -25.00 5.54 6.98
N SER A 100 -25.67 4.38 6.86
CA SER A 100 -26.63 3.89 7.87
C SER A 100 -25.99 3.73 9.25
N GLN A 101 -24.76 3.20 9.33
CA GLN A 101 -24.03 3.03 10.59
C GLN A 101 -23.61 4.36 11.22
N ASN A 102 -23.21 5.34 10.41
CA ASN A 102 -22.81 6.66 10.90
C ASN A 102 -24.02 7.43 11.44
N LEU A 103 -25.19 7.35 10.78
CA LEU A 103 -26.44 7.94 11.27
C LEU A 103 -26.85 7.35 12.62
N LYS A 104 -26.81 6.01 12.77
CA LYS A 104 -27.16 5.33 14.02
C LYS A 104 -26.22 5.64 15.18
N SER A 105 -24.97 6.01 14.90
CA SER A 105 -23.94 6.15 15.93
C SER A 105 -23.54 7.59 16.26
N LYS A 106 -24.17 8.60 15.62
CA LYS A 106 -23.89 10.04 15.76
C LYS A 106 -22.39 10.41 15.68
N LYS A 107 -21.55 9.51 15.16
CA LYS A 107 -20.09 9.63 15.02
C LYS A 107 -19.69 8.91 13.74
N VAL A 108 -18.72 9.45 13.00
CA VAL A 108 -18.17 8.78 11.81
C VAL A 108 -17.33 7.58 12.27
N LYS A 109 -17.92 6.39 12.28
CA LYS A 109 -17.27 5.15 12.75
C LYS A 109 -16.61 4.36 11.62
N ARG A 110 -17.11 4.48 10.39
CA ARG A 110 -16.64 3.67 9.25
C ARG A 110 -16.62 4.50 7.96
N GLY A 111 -15.49 4.47 7.25
CA GLY A 111 -15.38 5.02 5.91
C GLY A 111 -15.69 3.94 4.87
N GLY A 112 -16.63 4.20 3.96
CA GLY A 112 -16.95 3.31 2.84
C GLY A 112 -15.98 3.43 1.66
N SER A 113 -14.70 3.72 1.91
CA SER A 113 -13.73 3.91 0.81
C SER A 113 -13.16 2.59 0.32
N THR A 114 -13.07 2.42 -1.00
CA THR A 114 -12.43 1.26 -1.64
C THR A 114 -10.91 1.42 -1.71
N LEU A 115 -10.18 0.34 -1.96
CA LEU A 115 -8.72 0.40 -2.17
C LEU A 115 -8.35 1.29 -3.35
N THR A 116 -9.11 1.23 -4.45
CA THR A 116 -8.90 2.07 -5.64
C THR A 116 -9.05 3.56 -5.30
N GLN A 117 -10.05 3.94 -4.51
CA GLN A 117 -10.19 5.32 -4.04
C GLN A 117 -9.03 5.75 -3.14
N GLN A 118 -8.51 4.82 -2.32
CA GLN A 118 -7.35 5.11 -1.49
C GLN A 118 -6.10 5.34 -2.34
N VAL A 119 -5.88 4.59 -3.43
CA VAL A 119 -4.77 4.83 -4.37
C VAL A 119 -4.84 6.24 -4.95
N ILE A 120 -6.02 6.66 -5.44
CA ILE A 120 -6.23 8.02 -5.96
C ILE A 120 -6.00 9.07 -4.89
N ARG A 121 -6.44 8.82 -3.65
CA ARG A 121 -6.21 9.75 -2.55
C ARG A 121 -4.72 9.92 -2.27
N LEU A 122 -3.97 8.81 -2.23
CA LEU A 122 -2.53 8.82 -2.01
C LEU A 122 -1.81 9.58 -3.13
N SER A 123 -2.21 9.39 -4.39
CA SER A 123 -1.58 10.08 -5.53
C SER A 123 -1.86 11.59 -5.56
N ARG A 124 -3.00 12.04 -5.00
CA ARG A 124 -3.44 13.44 -5.10
C ARG A 124 -2.92 14.36 -4.02
N LYS A 125 -2.35 13.83 -2.93
CA LYS A 125 -1.64 14.50 -1.81
C LYS A 125 -2.22 15.81 -1.27
N GLY A 126 -2.39 15.91 0.06
CA GLY A 126 -2.68 17.19 0.73
C GLY A 126 -4.04 17.80 0.39
N LYS A 127 -4.96 17.05 -0.24
CA LYS A 127 -6.32 17.53 -0.51
C LYS A 127 -7.17 17.50 0.77
N PRO A 128 -8.01 18.52 0.99
CA PRO A 128 -8.85 18.58 2.18
C PRO A 128 -9.87 17.44 2.20
N ARG A 129 -10.29 17.03 3.41
CA ARG A 129 -11.27 15.96 3.60
C ARG A 129 -12.70 16.48 3.42
N THR A 130 -13.05 16.87 2.19
CA THR A 130 -14.39 17.38 1.84
C THR A 130 -15.18 16.37 0.99
N TYR A 131 -16.51 16.49 0.98
CA TYR A 131 -17.38 15.68 0.12
C TYR A 131 -17.09 15.88 -1.37
N PHE A 132 -16.69 17.09 -1.77
CA PHE A 132 -16.30 17.39 -3.14
C PHE A 132 -15.03 16.63 -3.54
N GLU A 133 -14.01 16.61 -2.67
CA GLU A 133 -12.80 15.82 -2.92
C GLU A 133 -13.10 14.32 -2.92
N LYS A 134 -14.05 13.86 -2.10
CA LYS A 134 -14.53 12.48 -2.12
C LYS A 134 -15.23 12.11 -3.44
N PHE A 135 -16.01 13.03 -4.02
CA PHE A 135 -16.62 12.83 -5.33
C PHE A 135 -15.58 12.72 -6.45
N LYS A 136 -14.55 13.59 -6.43
CA LYS A 136 -13.40 13.47 -7.34
C LYS A 136 -12.66 12.15 -7.18
N GLU A 137 -12.45 11.66 -5.95
CA GLU A 137 -11.87 10.34 -5.70
C GLU A 137 -12.66 9.23 -6.40
N ILE A 138 -14.00 9.29 -6.38
CA ILE A 138 -14.86 8.30 -7.03
C ILE A 138 -14.64 8.31 -8.55
N ILE A 139 -14.73 9.49 -9.19
CA ILE A 139 -14.57 9.63 -10.65
C ILE A 139 -13.19 9.14 -11.10
N LEU A 140 -12.13 9.56 -10.39
CA LEU A 140 -10.78 9.16 -10.75
C LEU A 140 -10.51 7.68 -10.46
N ALA A 141 -11.16 7.10 -9.44
CA ALA A 141 -11.06 5.68 -9.14
C ALA A 141 -11.70 4.83 -10.23
N THR A 142 -12.87 5.21 -10.74
CA THR A 142 -13.47 4.51 -11.90
C THR A 142 -12.57 4.63 -13.12
N ARG A 143 -11.97 5.81 -13.34
CA ARG A 143 -11.03 6.00 -14.47
C ARG A 143 -9.78 5.13 -14.36
N LEU A 144 -9.26 4.94 -13.15
CA LEU A 144 -8.11 4.08 -12.86
C LEU A 144 -8.43 2.61 -13.16
N GLU A 145 -9.63 2.15 -12.81
CA GLU A 145 -10.05 0.76 -13.05
C GLU A 145 -10.24 0.44 -14.53
N PHE A 146 -10.55 1.46 -15.36
CA PHE A 146 -10.54 1.29 -16.82
C PHE A 146 -9.13 1.20 -17.41
N ARG A 147 -8.12 1.71 -16.70
CA ARG A 147 -6.74 1.77 -17.20
C ARG A 147 -5.88 0.62 -16.68
N SER A 148 -6.16 0.13 -15.49
CA SER A 148 -5.27 -0.75 -14.74
C SER A 148 -6.01 -1.97 -14.20
N SER A 149 -5.30 -3.09 -14.17
CA SER A 149 -5.84 -4.32 -13.57
C SER A 149 -5.95 -4.20 -12.05
N LYS A 150 -6.80 -5.03 -11.43
CA LYS A 150 -6.92 -5.09 -9.97
C LYS A 150 -5.60 -5.35 -9.26
N LYS A 151 -4.74 -6.20 -9.84
CA LYS A 151 -3.40 -6.50 -9.32
C LYS A 151 -2.49 -5.28 -9.38
N GLU A 152 -2.52 -4.51 -10.47
CA GLU A 152 -1.75 -3.27 -10.60
C GLU A 152 -2.22 -2.21 -9.60
N ILE A 153 -3.52 -2.03 -9.42
CA ILE A 153 -4.10 -1.10 -8.44
C ILE A 153 -3.66 -1.49 -7.04
N LEU A 154 -3.72 -2.78 -6.70
CA LEU A 154 -3.26 -3.26 -5.42
C LEU A 154 -1.77 -3.01 -5.24
N ASN A 155 -0.95 -3.21 -6.27
CA ASN A 155 0.49 -2.98 -6.20
C ASN A 155 0.84 -1.49 -6.04
N LEU A 156 0.09 -0.61 -6.71
CA LEU A 156 0.18 0.83 -6.51
C LEU A 156 -0.15 1.21 -5.06
N TYR A 157 -1.17 0.58 -4.47
CA TYR A 157 -1.50 0.79 -3.07
C TYR A 157 -0.38 0.30 -2.14
N THR A 158 0.06 -0.96 -2.29
CA THR A 158 1.04 -1.57 -1.39
C THR A 158 2.40 -0.90 -1.44
N SER A 159 2.75 -0.28 -2.56
CA SER A 159 4.02 0.43 -2.72
C SER A 159 3.99 1.87 -2.18
N ASN A 160 2.81 2.47 -2.04
CA ASN A 160 2.67 3.90 -1.70
C ASN A 160 1.90 4.17 -0.40
N ALA A 161 1.33 3.14 0.22
CA ALA A 161 0.62 3.28 1.49
C ALA A 161 1.59 3.66 2.63
N PRO A 162 1.22 4.59 3.52
CA PRO A 162 2.03 4.94 4.70
C PRO A 162 1.86 3.89 5.80
N PHE A 163 2.96 3.44 6.42
CA PHE A 163 2.91 2.49 7.54
C PHE A 163 3.30 3.12 8.89
N GLY A 164 3.72 4.39 8.89
CA GLY A 164 3.98 5.18 10.09
C GLY A 164 5.34 5.88 10.02
N GLY A 165 5.43 7.06 10.63
CA GLY A 165 6.63 7.91 10.54
C GLY A 165 7.02 8.18 9.10
N ASN A 166 8.26 7.86 8.77
CA ASN A 166 8.80 8.02 7.43
C ASN A 166 8.81 6.71 6.59
N VAL A 167 7.94 5.75 6.90
CA VAL A 167 7.92 4.43 6.23
C VAL A 167 6.74 4.35 5.27
N VAL A 168 7.05 4.14 3.98
CA VAL A 168 6.10 4.06 2.87
C VAL A 168 6.30 2.77 2.11
N GLY A 169 5.22 2.04 1.89
CA GLY A 169 5.22 0.79 1.16
C GLY A 169 5.51 -0.44 2.04
N ILE A 170 4.95 -1.57 1.62
CA ILE A 170 4.96 -2.81 2.41
C ILE A 170 6.36 -3.39 2.59
N GLU A 171 7.22 -3.31 1.57
CA GLU A 171 8.57 -3.87 1.66
C GLU A 171 9.42 -3.10 2.67
N ALA A 172 9.40 -1.76 2.59
CA ALA A 172 10.07 -0.90 3.57
C ALA A 172 9.53 -1.15 4.99
N ALA A 173 8.21 -1.29 5.14
CA ALA A 173 7.58 -1.59 6.43
C ALA A 173 7.98 -2.96 7.00
N SER A 174 8.07 -3.98 6.15
CA SER A 174 8.45 -5.34 6.56
C SER A 174 9.87 -5.35 7.13
N TRP A 175 10.81 -4.72 6.43
CA TRP A 175 12.18 -4.58 6.91
C TRP A 175 12.28 -3.70 8.16
N ARG A 176 11.58 -2.56 8.19
CA ARG A 176 11.65 -1.62 9.31
C ARG A 176 11.00 -2.14 10.57
N TYR A 177 9.95 -2.94 10.50
CA TYR A 177 9.22 -3.39 11.69
C TYR A 177 9.49 -4.85 12.08
N PHE A 178 9.92 -5.70 11.12
CA PHE A 178 10.13 -7.13 11.36
C PHE A 178 11.49 -7.65 10.87
N GLY A 179 12.31 -6.80 10.25
CA GLY A 179 13.68 -7.15 9.84
C GLY A 179 13.76 -8.21 8.73
N ARG A 180 12.70 -8.40 7.95
CA ARG A 180 12.62 -9.43 6.90
C ARG A 180 11.78 -8.98 5.71
N LYS A 181 11.88 -9.72 4.60
CA LYS A 181 11.12 -9.45 3.38
C LYS A 181 9.62 -9.63 3.62
N SER A 182 8.81 -8.87 2.88
CA SER A 182 7.35 -8.90 3.04
C SER A 182 6.71 -10.26 2.75
N LYS A 183 7.34 -11.07 1.89
CA LYS A 183 6.92 -12.46 1.59
C LYS A 183 7.14 -13.44 2.74
N ASP A 184 8.10 -13.16 3.63
CA ASP A 184 8.52 -14.05 4.72
C ASP A 184 7.78 -13.74 6.04
N LEU A 185 6.87 -12.75 6.01
CA LEU A 185 6.10 -12.37 7.18
C LEU A 185 5.11 -13.46 7.62
N SER A 186 4.91 -13.58 8.93
CA SER A 186 3.86 -14.39 9.53
C SER A 186 2.47 -13.78 9.24
N TRP A 187 1.41 -14.52 9.56
CA TRP A 187 0.05 -13.98 9.48
C TRP A 187 -0.19 -12.83 10.47
N ALA A 188 0.40 -12.90 11.67
CA ALA A 188 0.27 -11.83 12.66
C ALA A 188 1.01 -10.56 12.24
N GLU A 189 2.25 -10.70 11.74
CA GLU A 189 3.06 -9.59 11.22
C GLU A 189 2.35 -8.93 10.02
N THR A 190 1.90 -9.75 9.07
CA THR A 190 1.16 -9.28 7.88
C THR A 190 -0.15 -8.57 8.27
N ALA A 191 -0.94 -9.15 9.18
CA ALA A 191 -2.17 -8.53 9.66
C ALA A 191 -1.89 -7.22 10.40
N THR A 192 -0.77 -7.12 11.12
CA THR A 192 -0.32 -5.89 11.75
C THR A 192 -0.05 -4.81 10.70
N LEU A 193 0.71 -5.12 9.65
CA LEU A 193 0.98 -4.15 8.58
C LEU A 193 -0.29 -3.74 7.84
N ALA A 194 -1.21 -4.68 7.57
CA ALA A 194 -2.44 -4.39 6.84
C ALA A 194 -3.38 -3.40 7.55
N VAL A 195 -3.31 -3.27 8.89
CA VAL A 195 -4.16 -2.32 9.64
C VAL A 195 -3.58 -0.92 9.80
N LEU A 196 -2.30 -0.73 9.45
CA LEU A 196 -1.56 0.53 9.65
C LEU A 196 -1.90 1.64 8.64
N PRO A 197 -2.12 1.40 7.33
CA PRO A 197 -2.38 2.48 6.36
C PRO A 197 -3.49 3.45 6.76
N ASN A 198 -4.55 2.93 7.40
CA ASN A 198 -5.65 3.74 7.89
C ASN A 198 -5.39 4.46 9.22
N ALA A 199 -4.38 4.05 9.99
CA ALA A 199 -3.99 4.68 11.24
C ALA A 199 -2.48 4.54 11.51
N PRO A 200 -1.62 5.22 10.72
CA PRO A 200 -0.18 4.96 10.74
C PRO A 200 0.49 5.29 12.08
N SER A 201 -0.08 6.23 12.85
CA SER A 201 0.41 6.61 14.18
C SER A 201 0.28 5.49 15.23
N LEU A 202 -0.48 4.43 14.94
CA LEU A 202 -0.64 3.30 15.86
C LEU A 202 0.63 2.46 16.02
N ILE A 203 1.60 2.59 15.10
CA ILE A 203 2.84 1.81 15.16
C ILE A 203 3.75 2.23 16.33
N TYR A 204 3.57 3.43 16.88
CA TYR A 204 4.40 3.91 17.97
C TYR A 204 3.99 3.27 19.31
N PRO A 205 4.95 2.77 20.12
CA PRO A 205 4.67 2.13 21.41
C PRO A 205 3.91 3.01 22.42
N GLY A 206 3.42 2.37 23.48
CA GLY A 206 2.66 3.00 24.56
C GLY A 206 1.15 2.77 24.44
N LYS A 207 0.33 3.79 24.72
CA LYS A 207 -1.15 3.69 24.72
C LYS A 207 -1.74 3.21 23.38
N ASN A 208 -1.00 3.35 22.27
CA ASN A 208 -1.42 2.92 20.94
C ASN A 208 -1.28 1.41 20.71
N GLN A 209 -0.39 0.74 21.43
CA GLN A 209 -0.08 -0.69 21.21
C GLN A 209 -1.31 -1.57 21.48
N ILE A 210 -2.08 -1.26 22.53
CA ILE A 210 -3.36 -1.94 22.84
C ILE A 210 -4.36 -1.78 21.68
N ARG A 211 -4.42 -0.57 21.09
CA ARG A 211 -5.33 -0.27 19.97
C ARG A 211 -4.90 -1.00 18.70
N LEU A 212 -3.60 -1.04 18.42
CA LEU A 212 -3.02 -1.79 17.31
C LEU A 212 -3.30 -3.29 17.46
N LEU A 213 -3.06 -3.84 18.65
CA LEU A 213 -3.29 -5.24 18.99
C LEU A 213 -4.74 -5.65 18.74
N LYS A 214 -5.69 -4.83 19.24
CA LYS A 214 -7.12 -5.06 19.03
C LYS A 214 -7.50 -5.03 17.56
N LYS A 215 -6.93 -4.11 16.76
CA LYS A 215 -7.17 -4.04 15.31
C LYS A 215 -6.62 -5.27 14.58
N ARG A 216 -5.36 -5.64 14.86
CA ARG A 216 -4.72 -6.85 14.32
C ARG A 216 -5.53 -8.10 14.65
N ASN A 217 -5.88 -8.31 15.92
CA ASN A 217 -6.61 -9.50 16.35
C ASN A 217 -8.02 -9.57 15.76
N ARG A 218 -8.68 -8.42 15.55
CA ARG A 218 -9.96 -8.35 14.83
C ARG A 218 -9.80 -8.78 13.36
N LEU A 219 -8.74 -8.35 12.69
CA LEU A 219 -8.45 -8.78 11.32
C LEU A 219 -8.15 -10.29 11.28
N LEU A 220 -7.30 -10.80 12.17
CA LEU A 220 -7.00 -12.23 12.29
C LEU A 220 -8.28 -13.05 12.50
N LYS A 221 -9.19 -12.60 13.38
CA LYS A 221 -10.49 -13.24 13.59
C LYS A 221 -11.31 -13.27 12.30
N LYS A 222 -11.35 -12.17 11.57
CA LYS A 222 -12.05 -12.09 10.27
C LYS A 222 -11.46 -13.03 9.22
N LEU A 223 -10.13 -13.19 9.19
CA LEU A 223 -9.48 -14.16 8.30
C LEU A 223 -9.87 -15.59 8.65
N PHE A 224 -9.95 -15.91 9.94
CA PHE A 224 -10.41 -17.21 10.42
C PHE A 224 -11.89 -17.46 10.09
N GLU A 225 -12.78 -16.53 10.42
CA GLU A 225 -14.23 -16.61 10.12
C GLU A 225 -14.52 -16.77 8.62
N ASN A 226 -13.65 -16.22 7.76
CA ASN A 226 -13.74 -16.35 6.30
C ASN A 226 -12.99 -17.57 5.73
N ASN A 227 -12.55 -18.52 6.58
CA ASN A 227 -11.80 -19.73 6.21
C ASN A 227 -10.49 -19.47 5.43
N ILE A 228 -9.87 -18.29 5.60
CA ILE A 228 -8.60 -17.95 4.94
C ILE A 228 -7.42 -18.58 5.69
N ILE A 229 -7.53 -18.70 7.01
CA ILE A 229 -6.54 -19.34 7.88
C ILE A 229 -7.21 -20.40 8.75
N LYS A 230 -6.48 -21.47 9.07
CA LYS A 230 -6.95 -22.54 9.97
C LYS A 230 -6.98 -22.06 11.43
N LYS A 231 -7.77 -22.76 12.27
CA LYS A 231 -7.87 -22.47 13.71
C LYS A 231 -6.51 -22.47 14.41
N THR A 232 -5.65 -23.44 14.11
CA THR A 232 -4.29 -23.53 14.67
C THR A 232 -3.44 -22.31 14.31
N THR A 233 -3.43 -21.92 13.03
CA THR A 233 -2.73 -20.71 12.57
C THR A 233 -3.27 -19.44 13.22
N TYR A 234 -4.59 -19.33 13.38
CA TYR A 234 -5.22 -18.21 14.06
C TYR A 234 -4.77 -18.12 15.52
N GLN A 235 -4.81 -19.24 16.26
CA GLN A 235 -4.39 -19.30 17.66
C GLN A 235 -2.91 -18.94 17.82
N LEU A 236 -2.02 -19.49 16.99
CA LEU A 236 -0.60 -19.16 17.00
C LEU A 236 -0.36 -17.68 16.69
N ALA A 237 -1.05 -17.12 15.68
CA ALA A 237 -0.91 -15.72 15.31
C ALA A 237 -1.37 -14.74 16.40
N LEU A 238 -2.26 -15.15 17.30
CA LEU A 238 -2.67 -14.32 18.44
C LEU A 238 -1.57 -14.20 19.51
N LEU A 239 -0.72 -15.21 19.63
CA LEU A 239 0.39 -15.26 20.59
C LEU A 239 1.59 -14.40 20.16
N GLU A 240 1.72 -14.13 18.86
CA GLU A 240 2.80 -13.29 18.34
C GLU A 240 2.68 -11.84 18.86
N GLU A 241 3.82 -11.26 19.23
CA GLU A 241 3.89 -9.90 19.75
C GLU A 241 3.79 -8.84 18.64
N LEU A 242 3.54 -7.59 19.04
CA LEU A 242 3.62 -6.45 18.13
C LEU A 242 5.06 -5.94 18.03
N PRO A 243 5.45 -5.31 16.90
CA PRO A 243 6.76 -4.71 16.79
C PRO A 243 6.91 -3.58 17.82
N GLN A 244 8.06 -3.54 18.50
CA GLN A 244 8.35 -2.54 19.54
C GLN A 244 9.08 -1.32 18.95
N LYS A 245 10.33 -1.51 18.49
CA LYS A 245 11.15 -0.45 17.89
C LYS A 245 11.50 -0.80 16.45
N PRO A 246 11.60 0.19 15.54
CA PRO A 246 11.99 -0.08 14.18
C PRO A 246 13.43 -0.62 14.06
N TYR A 247 13.61 -1.71 13.32
CA TYR A 247 14.90 -2.33 13.00
C TYR A 247 15.72 -1.44 12.07
N ARG A 248 17.01 -1.24 12.40
CA ARG A 248 17.96 -0.64 11.46
C ARG A 248 18.06 -1.52 10.21
N LEU A 249 18.06 -0.89 9.04
CA LEU A 249 18.28 -1.62 7.79
C LEU A 249 19.72 -2.16 7.77
N PRO A 250 19.97 -3.31 7.12
CA PRO A 250 21.32 -3.85 6.96
C PRO A 250 22.27 -2.81 6.36
N GLN A 251 23.51 -2.79 6.86
CA GLN A 251 24.61 -1.97 6.33
C GLN A 251 25.83 -2.86 6.07
N ILE A 252 25.64 -3.87 5.23
CA ILE A 252 26.65 -4.92 4.98
C ILE A 252 27.68 -4.44 3.96
N ALA A 253 27.27 -3.65 2.96
CA ALA A 253 28.19 -3.11 1.95
C ALA A 253 28.02 -1.58 1.83
N PRO A 254 28.36 -0.79 2.87
CA PRO A 254 28.07 0.65 2.90
C PRO A 254 28.79 1.45 1.81
N HIS A 255 30.05 1.10 1.49
CA HIS A 255 30.80 1.76 0.41
C HIS A 255 30.23 1.46 -0.98
N LEU A 256 29.82 0.21 -1.22
CA LEU A 256 29.15 -0.17 -2.46
C LEU A 256 27.81 0.55 -2.61
N LEU A 257 27.02 0.60 -1.54
CA LEU A 257 25.77 1.36 -1.51
C LEU A 257 26.00 2.83 -1.83
N GLN A 258 27.02 3.46 -1.25
CA GLN A 258 27.35 4.85 -1.54
C GLN A 258 27.77 5.07 -3.00
N LYS A 259 28.54 4.14 -3.58
CA LYS A 259 28.91 4.19 -5.00
C LYS A 259 27.68 4.06 -5.90
N ILE A 260 26.84 3.06 -5.66
CA ILE A 260 25.61 2.82 -6.44
C ILE A 260 24.64 3.98 -6.32
N ASP A 261 24.48 4.57 -5.13
CA ASP A 261 23.60 5.73 -4.95
C ASP A 261 24.02 6.97 -5.75
N LYS A 262 25.31 7.08 -6.12
CA LYS A 262 25.78 8.16 -7.01
C LYS A 262 25.40 7.92 -8.48
N THR A 263 25.29 6.66 -8.91
CA THR A 263 25.09 6.30 -10.33
C THR A 263 23.67 5.84 -10.66
N GLN A 264 22.99 5.16 -9.72
CA GLN A 264 21.68 4.51 -9.86
C GLN A 264 20.79 4.89 -8.65
N LYS A 265 20.62 6.20 -8.44
CA LYS A 265 19.89 6.71 -7.29
C LYS A 265 18.41 6.31 -7.34
N GLY A 266 17.91 5.80 -6.21
CA GLY A 266 16.51 5.42 -6.04
C GLY A 266 16.15 4.10 -6.71
N GLU A 267 17.13 3.36 -7.23
CA GLU A 267 16.90 2.09 -7.89
C GLU A 267 17.10 0.90 -6.95
N PHE A 268 16.53 -0.23 -7.34
CA PHE A 268 16.80 -1.52 -6.73
C PHE A 268 17.86 -2.23 -7.59
N VAL A 269 19.00 -2.55 -7.00
CA VAL A 269 20.15 -3.08 -7.71
C VAL A 269 20.54 -4.44 -7.15
N LYS A 270 20.43 -5.48 -7.98
CA LYS A 270 20.98 -6.80 -7.66
C LYS A 270 22.47 -6.81 -8.02
N THR A 271 23.31 -7.06 -7.03
CA THR A 271 24.77 -7.08 -7.16
C THR A 271 25.30 -8.50 -7.36
N SER A 272 26.54 -8.63 -7.80
CA SER A 272 27.26 -9.92 -7.86
C SER A 272 27.85 -10.34 -6.51
N LEU A 273 27.75 -9.50 -5.48
CA LEU A 273 28.39 -9.70 -4.19
C LEU A 273 27.74 -10.84 -3.41
N ASP A 274 28.55 -11.76 -2.91
CA ASP A 274 28.09 -12.82 -2.01
C ASP A 274 27.92 -12.27 -0.59
N PHE A 275 26.76 -12.56 0.00
CA PHE A 275 26.40 -12.06 1.32
C PHE A 275 27.31 -12.59 2.43
N ASN A 276 27.63 -13.89 2.40
CA ASN A 276 28.37 -14.56 3.47
C ASN A 276 29.84 -14.14 3.43
N LEU A 277 30.44 -14.06 2.23
CA LEU A 277 31.81 -13.57 2.07
C LEU A 277 31.96 -12.13 2.56
N GLN A 278 31.04 -11.23 2.19
CA GLN A 278 31.11 -9.84 2.68
C GLN A 278 30.91 -9.73 4.19
N GLN A 279 30.05 -10.56 4.78
CA GLN A 279 29.91 -10.65 6.24
C GLN A 279 31.22 -11.07 6.91
N GLN A 280 31.90 -12.08 6.37
CA GLN A 280 33.21 -12.53 6.88
C GLN A 280 34.25 -11.40 6.80
N VAL A 281 34.36 -10.71 5.66
CA VAL A 281 35.28 -9.57 5.50
C VAL A 281 34.98 -8.47 6.53
N ASN A 282 33.71 -8.11 6.72
CA ASN A 282 33.32 -7.11 7.72
C ASN A 282 33.65 -7.55 9.15
N SER A 283 33.60 -8.86 9.44
CA SER A 283 33.93 -9.37 10.76
C SER A 283 35.42 -9.27 11.07
N ILE A 284 36.28 -9.51 10.08
CA ILE A 284 37.74 -9.37 10.21
C ILE A 284 38.11 -7.91 10.50
N ILE A 285 37.56 -6.97 9.73
CA ILE A 285 37.84 -5.52 9.86
C ILE A 285 37.37 -4.95 11.22
N ARG A 286 36.38 -5.57 11.87
CA ARG A 286 35.89 -5.10 13.18
C ARG A 286 36.75 -5.57 14.36
N ILE A 287 37.56 -6.61 14.16
CA ILE A 287 38.41 -7.20 15.20
C ILE A 287 39.81 -6.57 15.16
N SER A 288 40.24 -6.05 14.01
CA SER A 288 41.43 -5.21 13.82
C SER A 288 41.20 -3.78 14.27
#